data_AF-A0A495KP52-F1
#
_entry.id   AF-A0A495KP52-F1
#
_cell.length_a   1.000
_cell.length_b   1.000
_cell.length_c   1.000
_cell.angle_alpha   90.00
_cell.angle_beta   90.00
_cell.angle_gamma   90.00
#
_symmetry.space_group_name_H-M   'P 1'
#
loop_
_entity.id
_entity.type
_entity.pdbx_description
1 polymer ?
#
loop_
_entity_poly.entity_id
_entity_poly.type
_entity_poly.pdbx_seq_one_letter_code
_entity_poly.pdbx_strand_id
1 'polypeptide(L)'
;MRTLIILLLLIVSSCTKKDEPKIQKPIKFQKINYSLANSYLDSLAKKINPNRKYQYWQYARYKSSMLRHTILNESGDTLLRKKIDREFDKIKYGIFKGGHPFFSCYYAITIENGKVNYINEEEFRGFLGTIDNLEEAMLLAETYDYSLDSDIRGSEYREVENGFELHLMRFNDNPLSKESFEIEVSQNGILKAKSRGIYCKGQKCRE
;
A
#
# COMPACT_ATOMS: atom_id res chain seq x y z
N MET A 1 -37.71 -61.38 -40.12
CA MET A 1 -36.24 -61.46 -40.18
C MET A 1 -35.69 -60.05 -40.37
N ARG A 2 -34.88 -59.60 -39.42
CA ARG A 2 -33.94 -58.45 -39.48
C ARG A 2 -34.52 -57.04 -39.62
N THR A 3 -34.75 -56.49 -38.44
CA THR A 3 -34.56 -55.11 -37.97
C THR A 3 -33.44 -54.35 -38.71
N LEU A 4 -33.69 -53.10 -39.10
CA LEU A 4 -32.66 -52.10 -39.31
C LEU A 4 -33.18 -50.74 -38.84
N ILE A 5 -32.84 -50.39 -37.59
CA ILE A 5 -33.03 -49.04 -37.02
C ILE A 5 -31.72 -48.31 -37.30
N ILE A 6 -31.76 -47.30 -38.18
CA ILE A 6 -30.62 -46.41 -38.40
C ILE A 6 -30.77 -45.25 -37.42
N LEU A 7 -29.99 -45.31 -36.34
CA LEU A 7 -29.86 -44.24 -35.35
C LEU A 7 -28.89 -43.19 -35.90
N LEU A 8 -29.42 -42.05 -36.36
CA LEU A 8 -28.61 -40.93 -36.82
C LEU A 8 -28.19 -40.07 -35.61
N LEU A 9 -27.00 -40.36 -35.07
CA LEU A 9 -26.35 -39.56 -34.02
C LEU A 9 -25.71 -38.31 -34.66
N LEU A 10 -26.42 -37.18 -34.63
CA LEU A 10 -25.87 -35.86 -34.94
C LEU A 10 -25.06 -35.36 -33.73
N ILE A 11 -23.76 -35.67 -33.74
CA ILE A 11 -22.79 -35.10 -32.80
C ILE A 11 -22.54 -33.66 -33.24
N VAL A 12 -23.19 -32.70 -32.58
CA VAL A 12 -22.87 -31.28 -32.70
C VAL A 12 -21.55 -31.04 -31.97
N SER A 13 -20.44 -31.19 -32.68
CA SER A 13 -19.13 -30.73 -32.21
C SER A 13 -19.12 -29.20 -32.22
N SER A 14 -19.68 -28.59 -31.18
CA SER A 14 -19.46 -27.19 -30.88
C SER A 14 -17.99 -27.03 -30.46
N CYS A 15 -17.14 -26.70 -31.43
CA CYS A 15 -15.79 -26.21 -31.18
C CYS A 15 -15.89 -24.85 -30.48
N THR A 16 -16.09 -24.86 -29.16
CA THR A 16 -15.72 -23.72 -28.34
C THR A 16 -14.20 -23.60 -28.41
N LYS A 17 -13.73 -22.62 -29.19
CA LYS A 17 -12.35 -22.16 -29.08
C LYS A 17 -12.17 -21.75 -27.62
N LYS A 18 -11.52 -22.60 -26.82
CA LYS A 18 -10.95 -22.17 -25.55
C LYS A 18 -9.94 -21.11 -25.93
N ASP A 19 -10.24 -19.86 -25.60
CA ASP A 19 -9.25 -18.79 -25.66
C ASP A 19 -8.05 -19.28 -24.85
N GLU A 20 -6.95 -19.57 -25.54
CA GLU A 20 -5.69 -19.82 -24.89
C GLU A 20 -5.36 -18.59 -24.03
N PRO A 21 -5.03 -18.76 -22.74
CA PRO A 21 -4.65 -17.64 -21.91
C PRO A 21 -3.46 -16.95 -22.60
N LYS A 22 -3.67 -15.71 -23.03
CA LYS A 22 -2.59 -14.86 -23.53
C LYS A 22 -1.55 -14.80 -22.42
N ILE A 23 -0.44 -15.51 -22.59
CA ILE A 23 0.71 -15.44 -21.71
C ILE A 23 1.17 -13.98 -21.76
N GLN A 24 0.73 -13.17 -20.79
CA GLN A 24 1.23 -11.82 -20.62
C GLN A 24 2.73 -11.96 -20.36
N LYS A 25 3.57 -11.39 -21.24
CA LYS A 25 5.00 -11.32 -20.99
C LYS A 25 5.19 -10.74 -19.58
N PRO A 26 6.07 -11.32 -18.73
CA PRO A 26 6.26 -10.83 -17.38
C PRO A 26 6.66 -9.35 -17.48
N ILE A 27 5.84 -8.49 -16.88
CA ILE A 27 6.12 -7.06 -16.79
C ILE A 27 7.45 -6.96 -16.03
N LYS A 28 8.42 -6.28 -16.63
CA LYS A 28 9.74 -6.11 -16.04
C LYS A 28 9.62 -5.18 -14.83
N PHE A 29 10.34 -5.50 -13.77
CA PHE A 29 10.49 -4.60 -12.62
C PHE A 29 11.02 -3.23 -13.06
N GLN A 30 10.44 -2.20 -12.45
CA GLN A 30 10.77 -0.79 -12.67
C GLN A 30 11.19 -0.17 -11.34
N LYS A 31 12.14 0.78 -11.38
CA LYS A 31 12.55 1.54 -10.20
C LYS A 31 11.39 2.40 -9.69
N ILE A 32 11.16 2.37 -8.38
CA ILE A 32 10.27 3.30 -7.69
C ILE A 32 10.98 4.65 -7.58
N ASN A 33 10.40 5.69 -8.20
CA ASN A 33 11.02 7.01 -8.34
C ASN A 33 10.47 8.02 -7.31
N TYR A 34 10.64 7.74 -6.02
CA TYR A 34 10.43 8.73 -4.96
C TYR A 34 11.75 9.12 -4.30
N SER A 35 11.89 10.41 -4.00
CA SER A 35 13.04 10.91 -3.26
C SER A 35 12.94 10.53 -1.78
N LEU A 36 14.02 9.96 -1.24
CA LEU A 36 14.17 9.71 0.20
C LEU A 36 14.64 10.96 0.98
N ALA A 37 15.08 12.01 0.29
CA ALA A 37 15.55 13.25 0.93
C ALA A 37 14.40 14.02 1.61
N ASN A 38 13.19 13.86 1.09
CA ASN A 38 11.96 14.27 1.76
C ASN A 38 11.22 13.00 2.17
N SER A 39 10.36 13.05 3.19
CA SER A 39 9.57 11.87 3.53
C SER A 39 8.64 11.54 2.36
N TYR A 40 8.99 10.51 1.59
CA TYR A 40 8.27 10.10 0.39
C TYR A 40 6.80 9.80 0.67
N LEU A 41 6.49 9.40 1.91
CA LEU A 41 5.13 9.24 2.45
C LEU A 41 4.25 10.48 2.26
N ASP A 42 4.81 11.70 2.33
CA ASP A 42 4.07 12.95 2.02
C ASP A 42 3.56 12.96 0.57
N SER A 43 4.32 12.37 -0.35
CA SER A 43 3.98 12.31 -1.77
C SER A 43 2.97 11.20 -2.04
N LEU A 44 3.14 10.03 -1.41
CA LEU A 44 2.20 8.92 -1.52
C LEU A 44 0.81 9.31 -1.04
N ALA A 45 0.74 10.05 0.07
CA ALA A 45 -0.52 10.48 0.68
C ALA A 45 -1.47 11.22 -0.27
N LYS A 46 -0.93 11.91 -1.28
CA LYS A 46 -1.72 12.68 -2.27
C LYS A 46 -2.54 11.80 -3.21
N LYS A 47 -2.29 10.50 -3.22
CA LYS A 47 -2.88 9.52 -4.13
C LYS A 47 -3.85 8.57 -3.45
N ILE A 48 -4.00 8.67 -2.12
CA ILE A 48 -4.96 7.90 -1.34
C ILE A 48 -6.38 8.15 -1.86
N ASN A 49 -7.07 7.06 -2.20
CA ASN A 49 -8.48 6.98 -2.48
C ASN A 49 -9.14 6.00 -1.49
N PRO A 50 -9.82 6.50 -0.44
CA PRO A 50 -10.22 5.62 0.65
C PRO A 50 -11.38 4.69 0.26
N ASN A 51 -11.56 3.64 1.07
CA ASN A 51 -12.52 2.55 0.87
C ASN A 51 -13.99 2.98 0.67
N ARG A 52 -14.35 4.20 1.06
CA ARG A 52 -15.67 4.79 0.85
C ARG A 52 -15.60 6.31 0.89
N LYS A 53 -16.71 6.94 0.52
CA LYS A 53 -16.88 8.38 0.68
C LYS A 53 -17.21 8.71 2.13
N TYR A 54 -16.39 9.55 2.74
CA TYR A 54 -16.60 10.10 4.08
C TYR A 54 -17.25 11.48 4.01
N GLN A 55 -17.92 11.95 5.08
CA GLN A 55 -18.38 13.34 5.13
C GLN A 55 -17.19 14.29 5.09
N TYR A 56 -16.10 13.91 5.77
CA TYR A 56 -14.78 14.51 5.66
C TYR A 56 -13.73 13.47 6.01
N TRP A 57 -12.58 13.53 5.36
CA TRP A 57 -11.38 12.83 5.83
C TRP A 57 -10.14 13.67 5.55
N GLN A 58 -9.10 13.45 6.37
CA GLN A 58 -7.78 13.99 6.13
C GLN A 58 -6.71 12.97 6.45
N TYR A 59 -5.64 12.98 5.67
CA TYR A 59 -4.36 12.37 6.00
C TYR A 59 -3.37 13.50 6.25
N ALA A 60 -2.71 13.47 7.40
CA ALA A 60 -1.90 14.57 7.86
C ALA A 60 -0.66 14.08 8.62
N ARG A 61 0.32 14.97 8.71
CA ARG A 61 1.56 14.76 9.44
C ARG A 61 1.67 15.77 10.57
N TYR A 62 2.11 15.29 11.73
CA TYR A 62 2.59 16.08 12.84
C TYR A 62 4.11 16.03 12.90
N LYS A 63 4.76 17.18 13.02
CA LYS A 63 6.21 17.30 13.29
C LYS A 63 6.41 17.93 14.67
N SER A 64 6.99 17.18 15.61
CA SER A 64 7.16 17.64 16.99
C SER A 64 8.06 18.87 17.11
N SER A 65 9.14 18.92 16.32
CA SER A 65 10.10 20.04 16.33
C SER A 65 9.50 21.39 15.94
N MET A 66 8.40 21.39 15.20
CA MET A 66 7.73 22.59 14.73
C MET A 66 6.34 22.78 15.37
N LEU A 67 5.91 21.83 16.21
CA LEU A 67 4.53 21.72 16.71
C LEU A 67 3.49 21.87 15.59
N ARG A 68 3.83 21.38 14.38
CA ARG A 68 3.09 21.70 13.15
C ARG A 68 2.31 20.51 12.64
N HIS A 69 1.03 20.75 12.38
CA HIS A 69 0.16 19.85 11.63
C HIS A 69 0.15 20.28 10.16
N THR A 70 0.44 19.35 9.27
CA THR A 70 0.38 19.56 7.82
C THR A 70 -0.60 18.56 7.23
N ILE A 71 -1.69 19.06 6.65
CA ILE A 71 -2.62 18.25 5.89
C ILE A 71 -1.97 17.96 4.54
N LEU A 72 -1.83 16.67 4.22
CA LEU A 72 -1.16 16.21 3.01
C LEU A 72 -2.18 15.85 1.93
N ASN A 73 -3.33 15.35 2.35
CA ASN A 73 -4.49 15.11 1.51
C ASN A 73 -5.78 15.21 2.36
N GLU A 74 -6.86 15.70 1.77
CA GLU A 74 -8.18 15.77 2.40
C GLU A 74 -9.29 15.74 1.34
N SER A 75 -10.46 15.25 1.72
CA SER A 75 -11.66 15.30 0.87
C SER A 75 -12.93 15.38 1.72
N GLY A 76 -14.05 15.68 1.05
CA GLY A 76 -15.35 15.93 1.69
C GLY A 76 -15.54 17.39 2.10
N ASP A 77 -16.41 17.63 3.09
CA ASP A 77 -16.71 18.97 3.61
C ASP A 77 -15.59 19.44 4.55
N THR A 78 -14.68 20.27 4.01
CA THR A 78 -13.54 20.82 4.74
C THR A 78 -13.93 21.74 5.90
N LEU A 79 -15.18 22.22 5.98
CA LEU A 79 -15.66 22.96 7.15
C LEU A 79 -15.80 22.06 8.38
N LEU A 80 -15.98 20.74 8.19
CA LEU A 80 -16.05 19.78 9.29
C LEU A 80 -14.71 19.58 9.99
N ARG A 81 -13.59 19.94 9.35
CA ARG A 81 -12.25 19.91 9.94
C ARG A 81 -12.18 20.61 11.30
N LYS A 82 -12.97 21.67 11.50
CA LYS A 82 -13.01 22.42 12.79
C LYS A 82 -13.46 21.57 13.98
N LYS A 83 -14.06 20.40 13.75
CA LYS A 83 -14.48 19.44 14.78
C LYS A 83 -13.33 18.56 15.27
N ILE A 84 -12.23 18.50 14.54
CA ILE A 84 -11.07 17.67 14.89
C ILE A 84 -10.31 18.34 16.03
N ASP A 85 -10.14 17.60 17.12
CA ASP A 85 -9.24 18.01 18.20
C ASP A 85 -7.79 17.91 17.69
N ARG A 86 -7.01 18.97 17.86
CA ARG A 86 -5.59 19.00 17.46
C ARG A 86 -4.67 18.41 18.53
N GLU A 87 -5.16 18.29 19.77
CA GLU A 87 -4.43 17.78 20.92
C GLU A 87 -4.70 16.29 21.21
N PHE A 88 -5.33 15.57 20.27
CA PHE A 88 -5.51 14.13 20.37
C PHE A 88 -4.16 13.39 20.53
N ASP A 89 -4.21 12.19 21.11
CA ASP A 89 -3.03 11.35 21.34
C ASP A 89 -2.44 10.81 20.02
N LYS A 90 -1.48 11.54 19.49
CA LYS A 90 -0.80 11.24 18.23
C LYS A 90 0.02 9.95 18.30
N ILE A 91 0.42 9.50 19.49
CA ILE A 91 1.16 8.23 19.66
C ILE A 91 0.18 7.08 19.57
N LYS A 92 -0.97 7.18 20.23
CA LYS A 92 -2.01 6.17 20.17
C LYS A 92 -2.63 6.03 18.77
N TYR A 93 -2.88 7.15 18.10
CA TYR A 93 -3.60 7.18 16.82
C TYR A 93 -2.69 7.47 15.61
N GLY A 94 -1.39 7.35 15.78
CA GLY A 94 -0.44 7.42 14.67
C GLY A 94 -0.44 6.15 13.83
N ILE A 95 -0.39 6.30 12.51
CA ILE A 95 -0.21 5.23 11.52
C ILE A 95 1.28 4.94 11.38
N PHE A 96 2.06 5.93 10.95
CA PHE A 96 3.52 5.81 10.82
C PHE A 96 4.20 6.74 11.83
N LYS A 97 5.05 6.17 12.68
CA LYS A 97 5.68 6.87 13.82
C LYS A 97 7.19 6.73 13.70
N GLY A 98 7.91 7.84 13.78
CA GLY A 98 9.37 7.80 13.80
C GLY A 98 10.01 9.06 13.25
N GLY A 99 11.29 8.95 12.94
CA GLY A 99 12.12 10.07 12.49
C GLY A 99 13.10 10.52 13.57
N HIS A 100 14.36 10.58 13.18
CA HIS A 100 15.46 11.11 13.97
C HIS A 100 16.03 12.35 13.25
N PRO A 101 16.46 13.41 13.96
CA PRO A 101 16.36 13.61 15.42
C PRO A 101 14.96 14.05 15.90
N PHE A 102 14.04 14.32 14.98
CA PHE A 102 12.74 14.87 15.31
C PHE A 102 11.61 13.91 14.95
N PHE A 103 10.79 13.60 15.96
CA PHE A 103 9.63 12.74 15.83
C PHE A 103 8.60 13.32 14.86
N SER A 104 8.24 12.52 13.86
CA SER A 104 7.11 12.74 12.97
C SER A 104 6.09 11.64 13.16
N CYS A 105 4.82 12.01 13.06
CA CYS A 105 3.72 11.07 13.13
C CYS A 105 2.72 11.36 12.02
N TYR A 106 2.35 10.33 11.27
CA TYR A 106 1.30 10.38 10.27
C TYR A 106 0.00 9.84 10.85
N TYR A 107 -1.13 10.44 10.49
CA TYR A 107 -2.43 10.04 10.99
C TYR A 107 -3.51 10.30 9.94
N ALA A 108 -4.55 9.46 9.97
CA ALA A 108 -5.76 9.64 9.19
C ALA A 108 -6.94 9.85 10.14
N ILE A 109 -7.81 10.80 9.80
CA ILE A 109 -8.99 11.15 10.58
C ILE A 109 -10.17 11.19 9.63
N THR A 110 -11.28 10.62 10.06
CA THR A 110 -12.54 10.64 9.33
C THR A 110 -13.64 11.29 10.16
N ILE A 111 -14.62 11.86 9.47
CA ILE A 111 -15.86 12.33 10.08
C ILE A 111 -17.02 11.67 9.36
N GLU A 112 -17.84 10.97 10.14
CA GLU A 112 -19.05 10.28 9.68
C GLU A 112 -20.14 10.38 10.73
N ASN A 113 -21.38 10.62 10.28
CA ASN A 113 -22.53 10.83 11.16
C ASN A 113 -22.24 11.86 12.28
N GLY A 114 -21.45 12.89 11.94
CA GLY A 114 -21.03 13.94 12.86
C GLY A 114 -19.98 13.56 13.91
N LYS A 115 -19.50 12.31 13.92
CA LYS A 115 -18.46 11.82 14.85
C LYS A 115 -17.07 11.86 14.22
N VAL A 116 -16.08 12.26 15.00
CA VAL A 116 -14.66 12.23 14.62
C VAL A 116 -14.08 10.87 14.99
N ASN A 117 -13.49 10.17 14.02
CA ASN A 117 -12.78 8.91 14.24
C ASN A 117 -11.31 9.07 13.88
N TYR A 118 -10.42 8.61 14.76
CA TYR A 118 -8.98 8.61 14.55
C TYR A 118 -8.57 7.19 14.15
N ILE A 119 -7.97 7.06 12.97
CA ILE A 119 -7.62 5.78 12.38
C ILE A 119 -6.24 5.36 12.86
N ASN A 120 -6.14 4.19 13.50
CA ASN A 120 -4.87 3.57 13.85
C ASN A 120 -4.23 2.82 12.67
N GLU A 121 -3.03 2.27 12.84
CA GLU A 121 -2.30 1.55 11.78
C GLU A 121 -3.07 0.35 11.18
N GLU A 122 -3.73 -0.47 12.02
CA GLU A 122 -4.50 -1.62 11.56
C GLU A 122 -5.75 -1.18 10.79
N GLU A 123 -6.48 -0.20 11.32
CA GLU A 123 -7.64 0.40 10.67
C GLU A 123 -7.28 1.10 9.36
N PHE A 124 -6.05 1.64 9.26
CA PHE A 124 -5.57 2.32 8.06
C PHE A 124 -5.50 1.38 6.85
N ARG A 125 -5.18 0.10 7.07
CA ARG A 125 -5.21 -0.93 6.01
C ARG A 125 -6.60 -1.04 5.39
N GLY A 126 -7.63 -1.03 6.23
CA GLY A 126 -9.03 -1.03 5.78
C GLY A 126 -9.47 0.30 5.17
N PHE A 127 -8.90 1.43 5.62
CA PHE A 127 -9.16 2.76 5.08
C PHE A 127 -8.69 2.92 3.63
N LEU A 128 -7.55 2.32 3.24
CA LEU A 128 -7.06 2.38 1.85
C LEU A 128 -8.02 1.73 0.84
N GLY A 129 -8.84 0.77 1.24
CA GLY A 129 -9.86 0.20 0.36
C GLY A 129 -9.29 -0.69 -0.74
N THR A 130 -9.64 -0.39 -2.00
CA THR A 130 -9.10 -1.12 -3.15
C THR A 130 -7.76 -0.51 -3.50
N ILE A 131 -6.69 -1.32 -3.49
CA ILE A 131 -5.35 -0.89 -3.85
C ILE A 131 -5.26 -0.78 -5.38
N ASP A 132 -5.50 0.42 -5.91
CA ASP A 132 -5.60 0.66 -7.35
C ASP A 132 -4.38 1.40 -7.94
N ASN A 133 -3.47 1.85 -7.07
CA ASN A 133 -2.24 2.53 -7.46
C ASN A 133 -1.03 2.10 -6.62
N LEU A 134 0.16 2.37 -7.15
CA LEU A 134 1.44 2.03 -6.50
C LEU A 134 1.57 2.70 -5.13
N GLU A 135 1.12 3.94 -5.01
CA GLU A 135 1.24 4.71 -3.78
C GLU A 135 0.46 4.10 -2.62
N GLU A 136 -0.74 3.58 -2.87
CA GLU A 136 -1.53 2.82 -1.90
C GLU A 136 -0.89 1.48 -1.56
N ALA A 137 -0.32 0.77 -2.55
CA ALA A 137 0.40 -0.48 -2.32
C ALA A 137 1.63 -0.26 -1.41
N MET A 138 2.37 0.83 -1.65
CA MET A 138 3.49 1.23 -0.82
C MET A 138 3.06 1.67 0.59
N LEU A 139 1.97 2.43 0.72
CA LEU A 139 1.42 2.82 2.02
C LEU A 139 0.96 1.60 2.82
N LEU A 140 0.32 0.63 2.17
CA LEU A 140 -0.06 -0.64 2.80
C LEU A 140 1.18 -1.40 3.26
N ALA A 141 2.21 -1.54 2.41
CA ALA A 141 3.45 -2.23 2.76
C ALA A 141 4.20 -1.57 3.93
N GLU A 142 4.19 -0.23 4.02
CA GLU A 142 4.76 0.52 5.14
C GLU A 142 4.08 0.15 6.48
N THR A 143 2.78 -0.19 6.48
CA THR A 143 2.10 -0.67 7.71
C THR A 143 2.60 -2.04 8.20
N TYR A 144 3.50 -2.68 7.46
CA TYR A 144 4.15 -3.95 7.82
C TYR A 144 5.68 -3.78 7.90
N ASP A 145 6.17 -2.56 8.10
CA ASP A 145 7.59 -2.21 8.20
C ASP A 145 8.40 -2.53 6.93
N TYR A 146 7.75 -2.40 5.76
CA TYR A 146 8.43 -2.49 4.46
C TYR A 146 8.50 -1.12 3.81
N SER A 147 9.72 -0.58 3.74
CA SER A 147 9.97 0.79 3.32
C SER A 147 10.80 0.85 2.05
N LEU A 148 10.70 1.98 1.36
CA LEU A 148 11.54 2.28 0.20
C LEU A 148 13.00 2.50 0.62
N ASP A 149 13.96 1.87 -0.07
CA ASP A 149 15.40 2.12 0.09
C ASP A 149 16.01 2.82 -1.15
N SER A 150 17.18 3.41 -0.99
CA SER A 150 17.92 4.00 -2.12
C SER A 150 18.44 2.91 -3.06
N ASP A 151 18.76 1.74 -2.48
CA ASP A 151 19.25 0.57 -3.19
C ASP A 151 18.14 -0.11 -4.01
N ILE A 152 18.49 -0.55 -5.23
CA ILE A 152 17.56 -1.22 -6.15
C ILE A 152 16.90 -2.46 -5.52
N ARG A 153 17.59 -3.15 -4.61
CA ARG A 153 17.06 -4.33 -3.91
C ARG A 153 15.82 -4.03 -3.04
N GLY A 154 15.61 -2.76 -2.66
CA GLY A 154 14.46 -2.32 -1.88
C GLY A 154 13.68 -1.18 -2.53
N SER A 155 13.69 -1.06 -3.86
CA SER A 155 13.02 0.04 -4.57
C SER A 155 12.57 -0.28 -5.99
N GLU A 156 12.04 -1.47 -6.20
CA GLU A 156 11.46 -1.85 -7.49
C GLU A 156 10.00 -2.25 -7.34
N TYR A 157 9.24 -2.14 -8.41
CA TYR A 157 7.89 -2.66 -8.48
C TYR A 157 7.55 -3.15 -9.89
N ARG A 158 6.48 -3.92 -9.99
CA ARG A 158 5.74 -4.13 -11.24
C ARG A 158 4.26 -4.26 -10.95
N GLU A 159 3.46 -3.87 -11.92
CA GLU A 159 2.04 -4.20 -11.95
C GLU A 159 1.85 -5.65 -12.35
N VAL A 160 0.88 -6.31 -11.74
CA VAL A 160 0.39 -7.65 -12.08
C VAL A 160 -1.13 -7.61 -12.20
N GLU A 161 -1.73 -8.64 -12.80
CA GLU A 161 -3.16 -8.65 -13.13
C GLU A 161 -4.09 -8.23 -11.98
N ASN A 162 -3.77 -8.62 -10.74
CA ASN A 162 -4.59 -8.36 -9.56
C ASN A 162 -3.87 -7.54 -8.47
N GLY A 163 -2.93 -6.67 -8.86
CA GLY A 163 -2.27 -5.74 -7.92
C GLY A 163 -0.82 -5.45 -8.28
N PHE A 164 0.07 -5.54 -7.29
CA PHE A 164 1.46 -5.13 -7.40
C PHE A 164 2.39 -6.17 -6.81
N GLU A 165 3.56 -6.32 -7.42
CA GLU A 165 4.72 -6.92 -6.76
C GLU A 165 5.75 -5.83 -6.48
N LEU A 166 6.22 -5.75 -5.24
CA LEU A 166 7.17 -4.77 -4.77
C LEU A 166 8.45 -5.47 -4.29
N HIS A 167 9.59 -4.86 -4.54
CA HIS A 167 10.83 -5.11 -3.83
C HIS A 167 11.07 -3.94 -2.89
N LEU A 168 10.88 -4.16 -1.59
CA LEU A 168 11.10 -3.15 -0.55
C LEU A 168 12.09 -3.66 0.50
N MET A 169 12.51 -2.77 1.39
CA MET A 169 13.48 -3.03 2.43
C MET A 169 12.81 -3.08 3.80
N ARG A 170 13.24 -4.01 4.64
CA ARG A 170 13.02 -3.95 6.09
C ARG A 170 14.33 -3.61 6.78
N PHE A 171 14.28 -2.60 7.65
CA PHE A 171 15.42 -2.16 8.44
C PHE A 171 15.34 -2.82 9.81
N ASN A 172 16.44 -3.43 10.26
CA ASN A 172 16.56 -3.93 11.61
C ASN A 172 17.63 -3.11 12.33
N ASP A 173 17.27 -2.51 13.46
CA ASP A 173 18.22 -1.76 14.29
C ASP A 173 19.18 -2.66 15.09
N ASN A 174 18.77 -3.90 15.37
CA ASN A 174 19.54 -4.81 16.21
C ASN A 174 19.39 -6.30 15.80
N PRO A 175 20.39 -6.92 15.15
CA PRO A 175 21.61 -6.29 14.66
C PRO A 175 21.32 -5.38 13.46
N LEU A 176 22.04 -4.26 13.39
CA LEU A 176 21.92 -3.29 12.30
C LEU A 176 22.03 -3.96 10.92
N SER A 177 20.94 -3.99 10.17
CA SER A 177 20.88 -4.61 8.84
C SER A 177 19.75 -4.08 7.97
N LYS A 178 19.93 -4.18 6.65
CA LYS A 178 18.88 -4.00 5.64
C LYS A 178 18.62 -5.35 4.96
N GLU A 179 17.35 -5.73 4.91
CA GLU A 179 16.89 -6.97 4.28
C GLU A 179 15.92 -6.64 3.14
N SER A 180 16.09 -7.30 2.00
CA SER A 180 15.21 -7.13 0.85
C SER A 180 14.04 -8.12 0.96
N PHE A 181 12.84 -7.67 0.61
CA PHE A 181 11.63 -8.49 0.58
C PHE A 181 10.95 -8.39 -0.79
N GLU A 182 10.47 -9.52 -1.28
CA GLU A 182 9.47 -9.61 -2.35
C GLU A 182 8.10 -9.54 -1.70
N ILE A 183 7.27 -8.61 -2.13
CA ILE A 183 5.98 -8.31 -1.53
C ILE A 183 4.92 -8.37 -2.61
N GLU A 184 3.97 -9.27 -2.46
CA GLU A 184 2.76 -9.33 -3.29
C GLU A 184 1.66 -8.55 -2.57
N VAL A 185 1.12 -7.54 -3.25
CA VAL A 185 -0.03 -6.76 -2.79
C VAL A 185 -1.18 -6.99 -3.76
N SER A 186 -2.28 -7.57 -3.28
CA SER A 186 -3.49 -7.69 -4.09
C SER A 186 -4.35 -6.42 -4.03
N GLN A 187 -5.20 -6.23 -5.05
CA GLN A 187 -6.16 -5.13 -5.09
C GLN A 187 -7.11 -5.08 -3.88
N ASN A 188 -7.42 -6.22 -3.25
CA ASN A 188 -8.24 -6.27 -2.05
C ASN A 188 -7.46 -6.08 -0.73
N GLY A 189 -6.20 -5.65 -0.80
CA GLY A 189 -5.40 -5.29 0.37
C GLY A 189 -4.78 -6.48 1.11
N ILE A 190 -4.69 -7.66 0.49
CA ILE A 190 -3.94 -8.78 1.05
C ILE A 190 -2.47 -8.61 0.69
N LEU A 191 -1.61 -8.62 1.71
CA LEU A 191 -0.17 -8.54 1.56
C LEU A 191 0.49 -9.88 1.91
N LYS A 192 1.36 -10.37 1.04
CA LYS A 192 2.27 -11.49 1.33
C LYS A 192 3.70 -11.02 1.13
N ALA A 193 4.61 -11.49 1.96
CA ALA A 193 6.01 -11.10 1.87
C ALA A 193 6.93 -12.31 2.01
N LYS A 194 8.00 -12.31 1.21
CA LYS A 194 9.05 -13.32 1.22
C LYS A 194 10.40 -12.62 1.27
N SER A 195 11.24 -13.01 2.22
CA SER A 195 12.61 -12.49 2.28
C SER A 195 13.40 -12.88 1.03
N ARG A 196 14.17 -11.92 0.51
CA ARG A 196 15.19 -12.07 -0.53
C ARG A 196 16.61 -12.00 0.05
N GLY A 197 16.72 -11.93 1.37
CA GLY A 197 17.97 -11.96 2.12
C GLY A 197 18.52 -10.59 2.53
N ILE A 198 19.39 -10.64 3.53
CA ILE A 198 20.10 -9.49 4.07
C ILE A 198 21.19 -9.07 3.09
N TYR A 199 21.15 -7.80 2.68
CA TYR A 199 22.11 -7.27 1.71
C TYR A 199 23.03 -6.19 2.29
N CYS A 200 22.75 -5.75 3.51
CA CYS A 200 23.64 -4.89 4.28
C CYS A 200 23.66 -5.32 5.75
N LYS A 201 24.85 -5.33 6.36
CA LYS A 201 25.05 -5.54 7.81
C LYS A 201 26.02 -4.53 8.40
N GLY A 202 25.80 -4.17 9.67
CA GLY A 202 26.69 -3.30 10.43
C GLY A 202 26.59 -1.83 10.03
N GLN A 203 27.56 -1.02 10.47
CA GLN A 203 27.50 0.45 10.36
C GLN A 203 27.33 0.98 8.92
N LYS A 204 27.77 0.21 7.93
CA LYS A 204 27.58 0.50 6.50
C LYS A 204 26.12 0.65 6.08
N CYS A 205 25.16 0.24 6.91
CA CYS A 205 23.73 0.35 6.61
C CYS A 205 23.09 1.66 7.05
N ARG A 206 23.84 2.57 7.69
CA ARG A 206 23.35 3.91 8.04
C ARG A 206 23.51 4.92 6.90
N GLU A 207 24.17 4.52 5.82
CA GLU A 207 24.33 5.26 4.55
C GLU A 207 23.11 5.01 3.64
#